data_AF-A0A956H404-F1
#
_entry.id   AF-A0A956H404-F1
#
_cell.length_a   1.000
_cell.length_b   1.000
_cell.length_c   1.000
_cell.angle_alpha   90.00
_cell.angle_beta   90.00
_cell.angle_gamma   90.00
#
_symmetry.space_group_name_H-M   'P 1'
#
loop_
_entity.id
_entity.type
_entity.pdbx_description
1 polymer ?
#
loop_
_entity_poly.entity_id
_entity_poly.type
_entity_poly.pdbx_seq_one_letter_code
_entity_poly.pdbx_strand_id
1 'polypeptide(L)'
;MFTRRPVLSVILLTAGFAASACTAILVPDEKDDGVTRCNNTDDCKQPDDNRWRSLCVYGENQADNSDKVCAPDFQEINCNPQAYGGDHPYPLLYEEAIDSGAKAMYGACDPMKGCVPGSRGTPPDGGSCAAGLEPRAADGICDEPGTTDPAIYVPALEVDVDDIVGQDVLDQFCRGYFCDETFVCDTSKFTCTPCTDVDPFGEGGCGQIYLQGAPSSAYSPGIVGANCEGMITSEDLPYGTAPAVP
;
A
#
# COMPACT_ATOMS: atom_id res chain seq x y z
N MET A 1 -36.98 10.96 -100.82
CA MET A 1 -37.64 10.07 -99.84
C MET A 1 -37.07 10.38 -98.46
N PHE A 2 -37.94 10.68 -97.48
CA PHE A 2 -37.84 10.49 -96.00
C PHE A 2 -36.49 10.80 -95.29
N THR A 3 -36.35 11.57 -94.20
CA THR A 3 -37.27 12.21 -93.23
C THR A 3 -36.50 13.27 -92.40
N ARG A 4 -37.24 14.21 -91.79
CA ARG A 4 -36.77 15.29 -90.89
C ARG A 4 -36.46 14.78 -89.46
N ARG A 5 -35.36 15.31 -88.85
CA ARG A 5 -35.18 15.90 -87.47
C ARG A 5 -35.70 15.14 -86.21
N PRO A 6 -35.38 15.54 -84.93
CA PRO A 6 -34.26 16.32 -84.35
C PRO A 6 -33.80 15.85 -82.90
N VAL A 7 -32.92 16.68 -82.29
CA VAL A 7 -32.79 17.09 -80.86
C VAL A 7 -31.95 16.32 -79.80
N LEU A 8 -31.31 17.16 -78.94
CA LEU A 8 -30.97 17.03 -77.50
C LEU A 8 -29.75 16.13 -77.18
N SER A 9 -28.79 16.47 -76.31
CA SER A 9 -28.56 17.60 -75.42
C SER A 9 -27.27 17.35 -74.59
N VAL A 10 -26.61 18.44 -74.11
CA VAL A 10 -26.13 18.67 -72.72
C VAL A 10 -25.10 17.66 -72.12
N ILE A 11 -24.05 17.94 -71.33
CA ILE A 11 -23.28 19.08 -70.82
C ILE A 11 -22.44 18.49 -69.64
N LEU A 12 -21.28 19.08 -69.29
CA LEU A 12 -20.56 18.98 -67.99
C LEU A 12 -20.02 17.59 -67.51
N LEU A 13 -19.03 17.40 -66.62
CA LEU A 13 -17.91 18.12 -65.98
C LEU A 13 -17.33 17.10 -64.96
N THR A 14 -16.27 17.47 -64.22
CA THR A 14 -15.72 16.89 -62.96
C THR A 14 -14.49 16.00 -63.14
N ALA A 15 -13.28 16.51 -62.86
CA ALA A 15 -12.68 16.81 -61.54
C ALA A 15 -12.25 15.53 -60.81
N GLY A 16 -11.00 15.12 -61.07
CA GLY A 16 -10.31 14.10 -60.28
C GLY A 16 -9.98 14.66 -58.91
N PHE A 17 -10.71 14.20 -57.89
CA PHE A 17 -10.34 14.43 -56.51
C PHE A 17 -9.15 13.53 -56.14
N ALA A 18 -8.05 14.16 -55.77
CA ALA A 18 -6.96 13.52 -55.06
C ALA A 18 -7.48 13.03 -53.71
N ALA A 19 -7.58 11.72 -53.53
CA ALA A 19 -7.83 11.12 -52.23
C ALA A 19 -6.54 11.25 -51.39
N SER A 20 -6.41 12.32 -50.62
CA SER A 20 -5.55 12.32 -49.43
C SER A 20 -6.24 11.45 -48.39
N ALA A 21 -5.99 10.15 -48.44
CA ALA A 21 -6.34 9.26 -47.34
C ALA A 21 -5.39 9.56 -46.18
N CYS A 22 -5.75 10.54 -45.35
CA CYS A 22 -5.28 10.55 -43.97
C CYS A 22 -5.80 9.25 -43.36
N THR A 23 -4.94 8.26 -43.16
CA THR A 23 -5.23 7.18 -42.23
C THR A 23 -5.43 7.82 -40.87
N ALA A 24 -6.68 8.13 -40.54
CA ALA A 24 -7.08 8.35 -39.17
C ALA A 24 -6.82 7.03 -38.46
N ILE A 25 -5.65 6.91 -37.84
CA ILE A 25 -5.41 5.92 -36.81
C ILE A 25 -6.30 6.40 -35.67
N LEU A 26 -7.55 5.92 -35.65
CA LEU A 26 -8.41 6.10 -34.51
C LEU A 26 -7.73 5.35 -33.38
N VAL A 27 -7.32 6.11 -32.36
CA VAL A 27 -6.91 5.54 -31.10
C VAL A 27 -8.11 4.71 -30.60
N PRO A 28 -7.92 3.42 -30.26
CA PRO A 28 -8.98 2.59 -29.72
C PRO A 28 -9.66 3.30 -28.55
N ASP A 29 -10.99 3.24 -28.44
CA ASP A 29 -11.68 3.75 -27.26
C ASP A 29 -11.77 2.65 -26.17
N GLU A 30 -12.26 3.00 -24.98
CA GLU A 30 -12.41 2.03 -23.87
C GLU A 30 -13.24 0.79 -24.26
N LYS A 31 -14.11 0.88 -25.27
CA LYS A 31 -14.90 -0.26 -25.74
C LYS A 31 -14.11 -1.18 -26.68
N ASP A 32 -13.04 -0.66 -27.28
CA ASP A 32 -12.18 -1.38 -28.20
C ASP A 32 -11.08 -2.17 -27.46
N ASP A 33 -10.54 -1.63 -26.36
CA ASP A 33 -9.43 -2.26 -25.62
C ASP A 33 -9.58 -2.32 -24.09
N GLY A 34 -10.68 -1.80 -23.54
CA GLY A 34 -10.93 -1.78 -22.09
C GLY A 34 -10.13 -0.72 -21.33
N VAL A 35 -9.41 0.17 -22.03
CA VAL A 35 -8.54 1.16 -21.40
C VAL A 35 -9.18 2.55 -21.45
N THR A 36 -9.55 3.08 -20.28
CA THR A 36 -9.98 4.46 -20.15
C THR A 36 -8.79 5.39 -20.37
N ARG A 37 -8.84 6.19 -21.43
CA ARG A 37 -7.83 7.21 -21.75
C ARG A 37 -8.22 8.56 -21.15
N CYS A 38 -7.23 9.37 -20.85
CA CYS A 38 -7.42 10.64 -20.15
C CYS A 38 -6.44 11.70 -20.64
N ASN A 39 -6.79 12.98 -20.48
CA ASN A 39 -5.85 14.08 -20.63
C ASN A 39 -5.31 14.51 -19.25
N ASN A 40 -6.19 14.47 -18.25
CA ASN A 40 -5.92 14.78 -16.85
C ASN A 40 -6.72 13.85 -15.93
N THR A 41 -6.42 13.90 -14.63
CA THR A 41 -7.01 13.01 -13.62
C THR A 41 -8.54 13.14 -13.48
N ASP A 42 -9.12 14.31 -13.78
CA ASP A 42 -10.58 14.52 -13.67
C ASP A 42 -11.36 13.76 -14.75
N ASP A 43 -10.68 13.36 -15.83
CA ASP A 43 -11.27 12.51 -16.88
C ASP A 43 -11.44 11.04 -16.40
N CYS A 44 -10.81 10.68 -15.28
CA CYS A 44 -10.82 9.33 -14.74
C CYS A 44 -11.95 9.13 -13.74
N LYS A 45 -12.77 8.09 -13.95
CA LYS A 45 -13.77 7.67 -12.97
C LYS A 45 -13.07 7.26 -11.68
N GLN A 46 -13.43 7.89 -10.57
CA GLN A 46 -12.90 7.53 -9.26
C GLN A 46 -13.53 6.22 -8.76
N PRO A 47 -12.76 5.36 -8.06
CA PRO A 47 -13.29 4.16 -7.42
C PRO A 47 -14.34 4.52 -6.36
N ASP A 48 -15.27 3.60 -6.11
CA ASP A 48 -16.25 3.75 -5.00
C ASP A 48 -15.59 3.53 -3.62
N ASP A 49 -14.41 2.92 -3.63
CA ASP A 49 -13.56 2.66 -2.47
C ASP A 49 -12.62 3.85 -2.23
N ASN A 50 -12.72 4.47 -1.05
CA ASN A 50 -11.97 5.68 -0.70
C ASN A 50 -10.48 5.43 -0.42
N ARG A 51 -10.01 4.18 -0.49
CA ARG A 51 -8.59 3.84 -0.34
C ARG A 51 -7.83 4.04 -1.65
N TRP A 52 -8.55 4.03 -2.77
CA TRP A 52 -7.98 4.09 -4.11
C TRP A 52 -8.46 5.33 -4.84
N ARG A 53 -7.58 5.90 -5.66
CA ARG A 53 -7.90 6.99 -6.58
C ARG A 53 -7.50 6.57 -7.99
N SER A 54 -8.21 7.07 -8.99
CA SER A 54 -7.77 6.92 -10.38
C SER A 54 -6.91 8.13 -10.76
N LEU A 55 -5.71 7.90 -11.28
CA LEU A 55 -4.80 8.93 -11.79
C LEU A 55 -4.63 8.82 -13.30
N CYS A 56 -4.40 9.96 -13.94
CA CYS A 56 -4.08 10.01 -15.36
C CYS A 56 -2.58 9.95 -15.60
N VAL A 57 -2.07 8.79 -16.01
CA VAL A 57 -0.64 8.49 -16.13
C VAL A 57 -0.29 7.97 -17.52
N TYR A 58 0.99 8.04 -17.90
CA TYR A 58 1.48 7.28 -19.05
C TYR A 58 1.61 5.81 -18.63
N GLY A 59 1.19 4.89 -19.51
CA GLY A 59 1.38 3.46 -19.29
C GLY A 59 2.87 3.09 -19.26
N GLU A 60 3.18 1.95 -18.65
CA GLU A 60 4.54 1.46 -18.64
C GLU A 60 5.00 1.16 -20.08
N ASN A 61 6.14 1.69 -20.50
CA ASN A 61 6.69 1.60 -21.86
C ASN A 61 5.87 2.31 -22.97
N GLN A 62 4.97 3.22 -22.61
CA GLN A 62 4.34 4.11 -23.59
C GLN A 62 5.34 5.18 -24.07
N ALA A 63 5.28 5.53 -25.35
CA ALA A 63 6.05 6.64 -25.87
C ALA A 63 5.53 7.97 -25.30
N ASP A 64 6.41 8.95 -25.08
CA ASP A 64 6.10 10.27 -24.48
C ASP A 64 5.00 11.05 -25.24
N ASN A 65 4.66 10.64 -26.46
CA ASN A 65 3.63 11.21 -27.33
C ASN A 65 2.36 10.36 -27.45
N SER A 66 2.19 9.34 -26.61
CA SER A 66 1.00 8.49 -26.58
C SER A 66 -0.05 9.00 -25.60
N ASP A 67 -1.29 8.55 -25.75
CA ASP A 67 -2.39 8.95 -24.88
C ASP A 67 -2.23 8.34 -23.49
N LYS A 68 -2.40 9.17 -22.45
CA LYS A 68 -2.41 8.72 -21.06
C LYS A 68 -3.64 7.86 -20.77
N VAL A 69 -3.51 7.06 -19.74
CA VAL A 69 -4.53 6.11 -19.29
C VAL A 69 -4.85 6.36 -17.82
N CYS A 70 -6.08 6.03 -17.44
CA CYS A 70 -6.49 6.03 -16.05
C CYS A 70 -5.93 4.76 -15.39
N ALA A 71 -5.05 4.93 -14.41
CA ALA A 71 -4.52 3.86 -13.59
C ALA A 71 -4.94 4.05 -12.12
N PRO A 72 -5.20 2.96 -11.38
CA PRO A 72 -5.41 3.05 -9.95
C PRO A 72 -4.11 3.45 -9.25
N ASP A 73 -4.25 4.25 -8.21
CA ASP A 73 -3.23 4.62 -7.24
C ASP A 73 -3.87 4.60 -5.85
N PHE A 74 -3.08 4.54 -4.78
CA PHE A 74 -3.61 4.65 -3.43
C PHE A 74 -3.81 6.11 -3.03
N GLN A 75 -4.78 6.36 -2.16
CA GLN A 75 -4.92 7.66 -1.54
C GLN A 75 -3.83 7.84 -0.48
N GLU A 76 -3.18 9.01 -0.45
CA GLU A 76 -2.26 9.34 0.64
C GLU A 76 -3.03 9.52 1.94
N ILE A 77 -2.72 8.68 2.93
CA ILE A 77 -3.35 8.71 4.25
C ILE A 77 -2.30 9.11 5.28
N ASN A 78 -2.64 10.12 6.07
CA ASN A 78 -1.79 10.60 7.14
C ASN A 78 -1.84 9.63 8.32
N CYS A 79 -0.73 8.99 8.66
CA CYS A 79 -0.67 8.07 9.80
C CYS A 79 -0.19 8.74 11.10
N ASN A 80 -0.13 10.07 11.19
CA ASN A 80 0.18 10.76 12.44
C ASN A 80 -1.03 10.71 13.39
N PRO A 81 -0.91 10.13 14.61
CA PRO A 81 -2.00 10.11 15.59
C PRO A 81 -2.57 11.50 15.91
N GLN A 82 -1.75 12.55 15.88
CA GLN A 82 -2.15 13.94 16.15
C GLN A 82 -3.07 14.54 15.08
N ALA A 83 -3.15 13.92 13.90
CA ALA A 83 -4.10 14.32 12.85
C ALA A 83 -5.54 13.90 13.17
N TYR A 84 -5.74 13.02 14.17
CA TYR A 84 -7.03 12.48 14.57
C TYR A 84 -7.49 13.10 15.90
N GLY A 85 -8.81 13.19 16.09
CA GLY A 85 -9.37 13.73 17.33
C GLY A 85 -9.01 12.87 18.56
N GLY A 86 -8.89 13.48 19.73
CA GLY A 86 -8.43 12.77 20.95
C GLY A 86 -9.33 11.64 21.44
N ASP A 87 -10.61 11.63 21.06
CA ASP A 87 -11.53 10.52 21.38
C ASP A 87 -11.46 9.37 20.35
N HIS A 88 -10.65 9.50 19.30
CA HIS A 88 -10.49 8.49 18.27
C HIS A 88 -9.69 7.29 18.82
N PRO A 89 -10.07 6.03 18.52
CA PRO A 89 -9.38 4.85 19.06
C PRO A 89 -7.88 4.82 18.76
N TYR A 90 -7.49 5.29 17.57
CA TYR A 90 -6.10 5.34 17.13
C TYR A 90 -5.15 6.13 18.05
N PRO A 91 -5.32 7.45 18.28
CA PRO A 91 -4.44 8.18 19.19
C PRO A 91 -4.47 7.66 20.62
N LEU A 92 -5.63 7.17 21.11
CA LEU A 92 -5.71 6.56 22.45
C LEU A 92 -4.83 5.31 22.56
N LEU A 93 -4.92 4.40 21.57
CA LEU A 93 -4.09 3.20 21.54
C LEU A 93 -2.60 3.53 21.40
N TYR A 94 -2.26 4.53 20.60
CA TYR A 94 -0.88 5.00 20.44
C TYR A 94 -0.33 5.55 21.77
N GLU A 95 -1.10 6.39 22.47
CA GLU A 95 -0.75 6.91 23.79
C GLU A 95 -0.53 5.79 24.82
N GLU A 96 -1.38 4.76 24.81
CA GLU A 96 -1.21 3.57 25.66
C GLU A 96 0.06 2.78 25.30
N ALA A 97 0.37 2.63 24.01
CA ALA A 97 1.54 1.86 23.55
C ALA A 97 2.88 2.55 23.88
N ILE A 98 2.89 3.89 23.96
CA ILE A 98 4.08 4.66 24.34
C ILE A 98 4.21 4.89 25.85
N ASP A 99 3.22 4.52 26.66
CA ASP A 99 3.31 4.63 28.11
C ASP A 99 4.45 3.75 28.67
N SER A 100 5.02 4.17 29.79
CA SER A 100 6.12 3.48 30.47
C SER A 100 5.88 1.99 30.72
N GLY A 101 4.65 1.58 31.00
CA GLY A 101 4.29 0.17 31.19
C GLY A 101 4.40 -0.65 29.91
N ALA A 102 3.82 -0.16 28.82
CA ALA A 102 3.83 -0.82 27.51
C ALA A 102 5.23 -0.79 26.88
N LYS A 103 5.91 0.35 26.97
CA LYS A 103 7.28 0.56 26.50
C LYS A 103 8.27 -0.48 27.05
N ALA A 104 8.04 -0.99 28.26
CA ALA A 104 8.89 -2.02 28.85
C ALA A 104 8.89 -3.34 28.04
N MET A 105 7.88 -3.62 27.22
CA MET A 105 7.79 -4.82 26.39
C MET A 105 8.70 -4.80 25.17
N TYR A 106 9.11 -3.61 24.72
CA TYR A 106 10.02 -3.37 23.58
C TYR A 106 11.50 -3.63 23.92
N GLY A 107 11.80 -3.85 25.20
CA GLY A 107 13.14 -4.17 25.65
C GLY A 107 13.60 -5.58 25.26
N ALA A 108 14.81 -5.92 25.70
CA ALA A 108 15.39 -7.24 25.49
C ALA A 108 14.46 -8.37 25.95
N CYS A 109 14.60 -9.55 25.32
CA CYS A 109 13.92 -10.77 25.71
C CYS A 109 14.10 -11.03 27.21
N ASP A 110 13.00 -10.98 27.95
CA ASP A 110 12.93 -11.12 29.39
C ASP A 110 11.97 -12.27 29.77
N PRO A 111 12.49 -13.38 30.32
CA PRO A 111 11.65 -14.49 30.76
C PRO A 111 10.58 -14.09 31.79
N MET A 112 10.81 -13.03 32.59
CA MET A 112 9.82 -12.53 33.53
C MET A 112 8.61 -11.89 32.84
N LYS A 113 8.77 -11.48 31.57
CA LYS A 113 7.70 -10.94 30.71
C LYS A 113 7.14 -12.00 29.75
N GLY A 114 7.47 -13.27 29.96
CA GLY A 114 7.00 -14.39 29.14
C GLY A 114 7.86 -14.69 27.91
N CYS A 115 9.05 -14.09 27.79
CA CYS A 115 9.89 -14.36 26.63
C CYS A 115 10.44 -15.79 26.59
N VAL A 116 10.45 -16.36 25.38
CA VAL A 116 11.12 -17.63 25.09
C VAL A 116 12.30 -17.35 24.14
N PRO A 117 13.56 -17.45 24.58
CA PRO A 117 14.70 -17.30 23.69
C PRO A 117 14.65 -18.27 22.50
N GLY A 118 15.02 -17.79 21.32
CA GLY A 118 15.00 -18.57 20.08
C GLY A 118 13.62 -18.74 19.42
N SER A 119 12.56 -18.14 19.97
CA SER A 119 11.27 -18.01 19.26
C SER A 119 11.37 -16.96 18.14
N ARG A 120 10.33 -16.87 17.30
CA ARG A 120 10.31 -15.86 16.22
C ARG A 120 10.42 -14.45 16.81
N GLY A 121 11.31 -13.64 16.24
CA GLY A 121 11.56 -12.28 16.72
C GLY A 121 12.39 -12.17 17.99
N THR A 122 12.99 -13.27 18.47
CA THR A 122 13.97 -13.23 19.57
C THR A 122 15.26 -13.96 19.17
N PRO A 123 16.44 -13.47 19.59
CA PRO A 123 17.68 -14.19 19.35
C PRO A 123 17.75 -15.47 20.19
N PRO A 124 18.52 -16.49 19.76
CA PRO A 124 18.77 -17.68 20.57
C PRO A 124 19.78 -17.37 21.69
N ASP A 125 19.47 -17.74 22.94
CA ASP A 125 20.37 -17.58 24.09
C ASP A 125 21.23 -18.85 24.31
N GLY A 126 22.29 -18.99 23.51
CA GLY A 126 23.21 -20.13 23.56
C GLY A 126 22.66 -21.46 23.02
N GLY A 127 21.43 -21.46 22.49
CA GLY A 127 20.77 -22.59 21.85
C GLY A 127 20.58 -22.44 20.34
N SER A 128 19.59 -23.15 19.79
CA SER A 128 19.12 -22.97 18.40
C SER A 128 17.79 -22.23 18.38
N CYS A 129 17.43 -21.69 17.22
CA CYS A 129 16.06 -21.25 16.99
C CYS A 129 15.07 -22.41 17.13
N ALA A 130 13.81 -22.06 17.41
CA ALA A 130 12.70 -23.01 17.42
C ALA A 130 12.53 -23.68 16.05
N ALA A 131 11.84 -24.83 16.04
CA ALA A 131 11.67 -25.62 14.83
C ALA A 131 11.02 -24.80 13.70
N GLY A 132 11.63 -24.82 12.51
CA GLY A 132 11.17 -24.07 11.34
C GLY A 132 11.71 -22.64 11.24
N LEU A 133 12.48 -22.19 12.23
CA LEU A 133 13.13 -20.88 12.23
C LEU A 133 14.64 -21.01 12.07
N GLU A 134 15.25 -19.99 11.48
CA GLU A 134 16.70 -19.87 11.34
C GLU A 134 17.16 -18.50 11.83
N PRO A 135 18.36 -18.39 12.43
CA PRO A 135 18.90 -17.09 12.78
C PRO A 135 19.23 -16.32 11.50
N ARG A 136 18.65 -15.14 11.32
CA ARG A 136 18.98 -14.28 10.19
C ARG A 136 20.45 -13.87 10.26
N ALA A 137 21.13 -13.89 9.12
CA ALA A 137 22.56 -13.60 9.04
C ALA A 137 22.90 -12.16 9.45
N ALA A 138 21.97 -11.22 9.30
CA ALA A 138 22.20 -9.80 9.56
C ALA A 138 22.25 -9.47 11.07
N ASP A 139 21.35 -10.05 11.86
CA ASP A 139 21.08 -9.63 13.25
C ASP A 139 20.99 -10.79 14.25
N GLY A 140 21.06 -12.04 13.78
CA GLY A 140 20.97 -13.23 14.61
C GLY A 140 19.58 -13.49 15.20
N ILE A 141 18.55 -12.76 14.77
CA ILE A 141 17.17 -12.95 15.22
C ILE A 141 16.62 -14.23 14.59
N CYS A 142 15.95 -15.06 15.38
CA CYS A 142 15.26 -16.23 14.85
C CYS A 142 14.02 -15.80 14.06
N ASP A 143 13.96 -16.19 12.79
CA ASP A 143 12.86 -15.84 11.91
C ASP A 143 12.62 -16.93 10.87
N GLU A 144 11.54 -16.80 10.10
CA GLU A 144 11.23 -17.69 9.00
C GLU A 144 12.20 -17.46 7.82
N PRO A 145 12.86 -18.50 7.31
CA PRO A 145 13.82 -18.33 6.23
C PRO A 145 13.11 -17.86 4.94
N GLY A 146 13.54 -16.70 4.43
CA GLY A 146 13.02 -16.14 3.19
C GLY A 146 11.68 -15.41 3.29
N THR A 147 11.20 -15.10 4.50
CA THR A 147 10.01 -14.23 4.68
C THR A 147 10.25 -12.84 4.08
N THR A 148 9.22 -12.29 3.42
CA THR A 148 9.19 -10.88 2.98
C THR A 148 8.66 -9.93 4.06
N ASP A 149 8.09 -10.48 5.14
CA ASP A 149 7.69 -9.74 6.34
C ASP A 149 8.57 -10.20 7.51
N PRO A 150 9.74 -9.57 7.71
CA PRO A 150 10.68 -9.96 8.73
C PRO A 150 10.16 -9.65 10.14
N ALA A 151 10.45 -10.53 11.10
CA ALA A 151 10.22 -10.25 12.50
C ALA A 151 11.21 -9.15 12.98
N ILE A 152 10.68 -8.08 13.56
CA ILE A 152 11.45 -6.94 14.06
C ILE A 152 11.60 -7.08 15.57
N TYR A 153 12.86 -7.18 16.00
CA TYR A 153 13.25 -7.17 17.40
C TYR A 153 13.88 -5.81 17.71
N VAL A 154 13.12 -4.95 18.38
CA VAL A 154 13.51 -3.55 18.64
C VAL A 154 14.91 -3.40 19.26
N PRO A 155 15.35 -4.23 20.22
CA PRO A 155 16.70 -4.11 20.80
C PRO A 155 17.86 -4.38 19.83
N ALA A 156 17.60 -4.96 18.65
CA ALA A 156 18.61 -5.15 17.62
C ALA A 156 18.61 -4.05 16.55
N LEU A 157 17.66 -3.12 16.60
CA LEU A 157 17.64 -1.97 15.69
C LEU A 157 18.71 -0.96 16.12
N GLU A 158 19.38 -0.36 15.14
CA GLU A 158 20.37 0.71 15.37
C GLU A 158 19.69 2.09 15.49
N VAL A 159 18.61 2.17 16.25
CA VAL A 159 17.78 3.37 16.45
C VAL A 159 17.43 3.54 17.94
N ASP A 160 17.00 4.73 18.34
CA ASP A 160 16.49 4.92 19.70
C ASP A 160 15.18 4.12 19.85
N VAL A 161 15.02 3.44 20.99
CA VAL A 161 13.77 2.72 21.29
C VAL A 161 12.60 3.70 21.27
N ASP A 162 12.82 4.94 21.70
CA ASP A 162 11.80 5.98 21.75
C ASP A 162 11.29 6.38 20.36
N ASP A 163 12.07 6.13 19.31
CA ASP A 163 11.68 6.39 17.92
C ASP A 163 10.84 5.24 17.31
N ILE A 164 10.86 4.05 17.91
CA ILE A 164 10.18 2.84 17.39
C ILE A 164 8.98 2.41 18.25
N VAL A 165 8.94 2.80 19.52
CA VAL A 165 7.82 2.44 20.41
C VAL A 165 6.52 3.01 19.84
N GLY A 166 5.51 2.14 19.70
CA GLY A 166 4.22 2.48 19.09
C GLY A 166 4.19 2.38 17.56
N GLN A 167 5.31 2.09 16.89
CA GLN A 167 5.34 1.90 15.43
C GLN A 167 4.40 0.77 14.97
N ASP A 168 4.23 -0.27 15.79
CA ASP A 168 3.26 -1.34 15.57
C ASP A 168 1.80 -0.85 15.50
N VAL A 169 1.43 0.13 16.33
CA VAL A 169 0.13 0.80 16.28
C VAL A 169 -0.02 1.64 15.01
N LEU A 170 1.05 2.37 14.63
CA LEU A 170 1.08 3.17 13.40
C LEU A 170 0.95 2.29 12.16
N ASP A 171 1.67 1.18 12.12
CA ASP A 171 1.59 0.19 11.04
C ASP A 171 0.22 -0.46 11.02
N GLN A 172 -0.32 -0.89 12.17
CA GLN A 172 -1.65 -1.49 12.25
C GLN A 172 -2.73 -0.56 11.71
N PHE A 173 -2.61 0.75 11.95
CA PHE A 173 -3.52 1.74 11.35
C PHE A 173 -3.49 1.66 9.83
N CYS A 174 -2.31 1.69 9.21
CA CYS A 174 -2.16 1.63 7.76
C CYS A 174 -2.62 0.27 7.20
N ARG A 175 -2.22 -0.84 7.83
CA ARG A 175 -2.64 -2.19 7.44
C ARG A 175 -4.16 -2.33 7.50
N GLY A 176 -4.78 -1.84 8.57
CA GLY A 176 -6.22 -1.83 8.76
C GLY A 176 -6.94 -0.96 7.73
N TYR A 177 -6.43 0.25 7.46
CA TYR A 177 -7.03 1.16 6.49
C TYR A 177 -7.04 0.56 5.10
N PHE A 178 -5.91 0.03 4.63
CA PHE A 178 -5.80 -0.56 3.28
C PHE A 178 -6.31 -2.00 3.19
N CYS A 179 -6.64 -2.63 4.32
CA CYS A 179 -6.87 -4.07 4.40
C CYS A 179 -5.70 -4.91 3.84
N ASP A 180 -4.47 -4.42 4.00
CA ASP A 180 -3.29 -5.00 3.40
C ASP A 180 -2.12 -4.92 4.38
N GLU A 181 -1.59 -6.08 4.77
CA GLU A 181 -0.51 -6.18 5.74
C GLU A 181 0.81 -5.58 5.23
N THR A 182 0.92 -5.32 3.93
CA THR A 182 2.09 -4.67 3.32
C THR A 182 2.09 -3.16 3.49
N PHE A 183 1.01 -2.53 3.93
CA PHE A 183 1.00 -1.08 4.19
C PHE A 183 1.51 -0.76 5.60
N VAL A 184 2.48 0.14 5.67
CA VAL A 184 3.13 0.57 6.92
C VAL A 184 3.11 2.09 7.02
N CYS A 185 3.33 2.62 8.22
CA CYS A 185 3.46 4.06 8.42
C CYS A 185 4.92 4.50 8.24
N ASP A 186 5.21 5.28 7.20
CA ASP A 186 6.48 5.98 7.07
C ASP A 186 6.45 7.22 7.97
N THR A 187 7.09 7.15 9.15
CA THR A 187 7.10 8.23 10.14
C THR A 187 7.92 9.45 9.72
N SER A 188 8.79 9.32 8.71
CA SER A 188 9.53 10.47 8.16
C SER A 188 8.60 11.44 7.41
N LYS A 189 7.49 10.91 6.86
CA LYS A 189 6.45 11.68 6.14
C LYS A 189 5.10 11.67 6.84
N PHE A 190 4.91 10.78 7.80
CA PHE A 190 3.63 10.37 8.38
C PHE A 190 2.60 9.97 7.32
N THR A 191 3.00 9.13 6.37
CA THR A 191 2.12 8.65 5.31
C THR A 191 2.08 7.13 5.27
N CYS A 192 0.89 6.56 5.13
CA CYS A 192 0.75 5.13 4.85
C CYS A 192 1.28 4.81 3.45
N THR A 193 2.20 3.86 3.34
CA THR A 193 2.84 3.43 2.10
C THR A 193 2.94 1.91 2.05
N PRO A 194 2.92 1.28 0.86
CA PRO A 194 3.41 -0.07 0.70
C PRO A 194 4.84 -0.15 1.21
N CYS A 195 5.15 -1.19 1.98
CA CYS A 195 6.46 -1.38 2.56
C CYS A 195 7.45 -1.84 1.48
N THR A 196 8.74 -1.56 1.71
CA THR A 196 9.83 -2.02 0.84
C THR A 196 10.88 -2.79 1.65
N ASP A 197 11.66 -3.63 0.99
CA ASP A 197 12.78 -4.35 1.60
C ASP A 197 14.07 -3.51 1.66
N VAL A 198 14.03 -2.29 1.11
CA VAL A 198 15.17 -1.38 1.00
C VAL A 198 15.14 -0.31 2.09
N ASP A 199 13.95 0.18 2.43
CA ASP A 199 13.78 1.27 3.38
C ASP A 199 13.94 0.77 4.84
N PRO A 200 14.43 1.60 5.77
CA PRO A 200 14.50 1.26 7.18
C PRO A 200 13.13 0.99 7.79
N PHE A 201 13.09 0.10 8.79
CA PHE A 201 11.88 -0.10 9.59
C PHE A 201 11.48 1.21 10.30
N GLY A 202 10.20 1.59 10.22
CA GLY A 202 9.69 2.88 10.68
C GLY A 202 9.72 4.01 9.63
N GLU A 203 10.45 3.82 8.53
CA GLU A 203 10.58 4.77 7.41
C GLU A 203 10.05 4.17 6.09
N GLY A 204 9.11 3.23 6.17
CA GLY A 204 8.55 2.51 5.01
C GLY A 204 9.11 1.11 4.78
N GLY A 205 10.06 0.65 5.62
CA GLY A 205 10.59 -0.71 5.56
C GLY A 205 9.57 -1.78 5.97
N CYS A 206 9.61 -2.95 5.30
CA CYS A 206 8.79 -4.11 5.66
C CYS A 206 9.24 -4.72 6.99
N GLY A 207 8.27 -5.19 7.76
CA GLY A 207 8.51 -5.93 8.99
C GLY A 207 7.33 -5.85 9.94
N GLN A 208 7.33 -6.76 10.92
CA GLN A 208 6.35 -6.78 11.99
C GLN A 208 7.08 -6.83 13.34
N ILE A 209 6.70 -5.97 14.29
CA ILE A 209 7.29 -6.00 15.63
C ILE A 209 6.90 -7.27 16.36
N TYR A 210 7.90 -7.97 16.88
CA TYR A 210 7.74 -9.09 17.80
C TYR A 210 8.25 -8.69 19.18
N LEU A 211 7.39 -8.80 20.19
CA LEU A 211 7.66 -8.49 21.58
C LEU A 211 7.71 -9.79 22.36
N GLN A 212 8.84 -10.03 23.04
CA GLN A 212 9.01 -11.20 23.91
C GLN A 212 8.70 -12.55 23.21
N GLY A 213 8.97 -12.64 21.90
CA GLY A 213 8.80 -13.88 21.13
C GLY A 213 7.44 -14.11 20.50
N ALA A 214 6.55 -13.12 20.54
CA ALA A 214 5.26 -13.12 19.87
C ALA A 214 5.05 -11.83 19.08
N PRO A 215 4.21 -11.82 18.04
CA PRO A 215 3.82 -10.57 17.38
C PRO A 215 3.25 -9.58 18.41
N SER A 216 3.52 -8.28 18.23
CA SER A 216 2.92 -7.27 19.10
C SER A 216 1.41 -7.41 19.15
N SER A 217 0.83 -7.23 20.34
CA SER A 217 -0.62 -7.25 20.55
C SER A 217 -1.33 -6.09 19.87
N ALA A 218 -0.61 -5.05 19.44
CA ALA A 218 -1.19 -3.95 18.67
C ALA A 218 -1.71 -4.44 17.32
N TYR A 219 -1.06 -5.46 16.73
CA TYR A 219 -1.50 -6.06 15.48
C TYR A 219 -2.78 -6.87 15.71
N SER A 220 -3.84 -6.54 14.98
CA SER A 220 -5.08 -7.30 15.02
C SER A 220 -4.99 -8.47 14.04
N PRO A 221 -5.13 -9.73 14.49
CA PRO A 221 -5.21 -10.85 13.57
C PRO A 221 -6.44 -10.73 12.68
N GLY A 222 -6.31 -11.03 11.39
CA GLY A 222 -7.45 -11.13 10.47
C GLY A 222 -7.95 -9.80 9.91
N ILE A 223 -7.05 -8.89 9.54
CA ILE A 223 -7.37 -7.66 8.79
C ILE A 223 -8.24 -7.97 7.54
N VAL A 224 -8.06 -9.15 6.94
CA VAL A 224 -8.86 -9.70 5.82
C VAL A 224 -10.36 -9.94 6.17
N GLY A 225 -10.78 -9.73 7.42
CA GLY A 225 -12.17 -9.84 7.88
C GLY A 225 -12.82 -8.53 8.36
N ALA A 226 -12.09 -7.40 8.33
CA ALA A 226 -12.68 -6.08 8.50
C ALA A 226 -13.52 -5.70 7.25
N ASN A 227 -14.24 -4.59 7.28
CA ASN A 227 -15.05 -4.13 6.14
C ASN A 227 -14.16 -3.70 4.96
N CYS A 228 -13.54 -4.67 4.30
CA CYS A 228 -12.62 -4.49 3.18
C CYS A 228 -13.34 -4.30 1.86
N GLU A 229 -14.67 -4.12 1.90
CA GLU A 229 -15.51 -3.74 0.78
C GLU A 229 -16.17 -2.39 1.09
N GLY A 230 -15.96 -1.39 0.22
CA GLY A 230 -16.59 -0.07 0.31
C GLY A 230 -15.79 0.98 1.08
N MET A 231 -16.45 2.06 1.47
CA MET A 231 -15.81 3.17 2.19
C MET A 231 -15.58 2.80 3.65
N ILE A 232 -14.31 2.77 4.07
CA ILE A 232 -13.93 2.60 5.47
C ILE A 232 -13.64 3.98 6.09
N THR A 233 -14.08 4.18 7.33
CA THR A 233 -13.66 5.33 8.13
C THR A 233 -12.52 4.92 9.05
N SER A 234 -11.66 5.87 9.43
CA SER A 234 -10.57 5.58 10.37
C SER A 234 -11.08 5.09 11.74
N GLU A 235 -12.34 5.39 12.08
CA GLU A 235 -12.97 4.99 13.34
C GLU A 235 -13.36 3.50 13.35
N ASP A 236 -13.54 2.89 12.17
CA ASP A 236 -13.99 1.51 12.01
C ASP A 236 -12.83 0.51 11.87
N LEU A 237 -11.58 0.97 12.04
CA LEU A 237 -10.39 0.15 11.82
C LEU A 237 -10.21 -0.90 12.93
N PRO A 238 -9.83 -2.13 12.58
CA PRO A 238 -9.51 -3.15 13.57
C PRO A 238 -8.18 -2.81 14.25
N TYR A 239 -8.22 -2.58 15.55
CA TYR A 239 -7.04 -2.43 16.38
C TYR A 239 -6.91 -3.61 17.34
N GLY A 240 -5.66 -3.97 17.63
CA GLY A 240 -5.35 -4.82 18.77
C GLY A 240 -5.35 -4.03 20.08
N THR A 241 -4.45 -4.38 21.00
CA THR A 241 -4.27 -3.70 22.29
C THR A 241 -2.83 -3.27 22.48
N ALA A 242 -2.59 -2.24 23.28
CA ALA A 242 -1.23 -1.85 23.65
C ALA A 242 -0.51 -3.05 24.31
N PRO A 243 0.80 -3.21 24.04
CA PRO A 243 1.59 -4.23 24.72
C PRO A 243 1.48 -4.09 26.24
N ALA A 244 1.30 -5.21 26.94
CA ALA A 244 1.21 -5.21 28.40
C ALA A 244 2.16 -6.26 28.98
N VAL A 245 2.78 -5.90 30.12
CA VAL A 245 3.55 -6.85 30.92
C VAL A 245 2.55 -7.85 31.55
N PRO A 246 2.78 -9.17 31.42
CA PRO A 246 1.93 -10.20 32.03
C PRO A 246 1.83 -10.13 33.57
#